data_AF-A0A1R1YIP7-F1
#
_entry.id   AF-A0A1R1YIP7-F1
#
_cell.length_a   1.000
_cell.length_b   1.000
_cell.length_c   1.000
_cell.angle_alpha   90.00
_cell.angle_beta   90.00
_cell.angle_gamma   90.00
#
_symmetry.space_group_name_H-M   'P 1'
#
loop_
_entity.id
_entity.type
_entity.pdbx_description
1 polymer ?
#
loop_
_entity_poly.entity_id
_entity_poly.type
_entity_poly.pdbx_seq_one_letter_code
_entity_poly.pdbx_strand_id
1 'polypeptide(L)'
;MGPNLDLVILQQPKRACVVEAGERYRRPIDPPPIIKLIMDISDEDLYSEFVNTNVLAVHTNLLLQDSNENIDNITNLPSTSSSMNTFLKREGRILTGSLTSSSSLVKGLGSKRECYFAFPDLYVGVEGIYRLKFSLVAIQSPIEKNTVSAVVYSEPFEVFSMSEFPGVEESSILSKTLAEQGVGIPIRNKSRLRK
;
A
#
# COMPACT_ATOMS: atom_id res chain seq x y z
N MET A 1 15.79 -17.40 18.95
CA MET A 1 15.09 -17.34 17.66
C MET A 1 13.93 -16.39 17.84
N GLY A 2 13.83 -15.35 17.01
CA GLY A 2 12.68 -14.44 17.04
C GLY A 2 11.40 -15.10 16.54
N PRO A 3 10.23 -14.44 16.67
CA PRO A 3 8.97 -14.94 16.14
C PRO A 3 9.03 -15.08 14.62
N ASN A 4 8.20 -15.96 14.07
CA ASN A 4 7.99 -16.02 12.63
C ASN A 4 7.17 -14.79 12.19
N LEU A 5 7.60 -14.11 11.12
CA LEU A 5 6.96 -12.91 10.62
C LEU A 5 6.31 -13.22 9.27
N ASP A 6 5.02 -12.90 9.12
CA ASP A 6 4.31 -13.03 7.86
C ASP A 6 3.37 -11.82 7.64
N LEU A 7 2.86 -11.65 6.43
CA LEU A 7 1.99 -10.54 6.05
C LEU A 7 0.67 -11.06 5.47
N VAL A 8 -0.44 -10.39 5.81
CA VAL A 8 -1.73 -10.60 5.16
C VAL A 8 -2.33 -9.27 4.69
N ILE A 9 -2.86 -9.27 3.47
CA ILE A 9 -3.57 -8.10 2.93
C ILE A 9 -5.03 -8.19 3.39
N LEU A 10 -5.45 -7.23 4.21
CA LEU A 10 -6.83 -7.15 4.72
C LEU A 10 -7.71 -6.24 3.86
N GLN A 11 -7.09 -5.29 3.16
CA GLN A 11 -7.77 -4.45 2.17
C GLN A 11 -6.97 -4.45 0.89
N GLN A 12 -7.56 -5.04 -0.16
CA GLN A 12 -6.97 -5.11 -1.49
C GLN A 12 -7.14 -3.79 -2.25
N PRO A 13 -6.15 -3.35 -3.04
CA PRO A 13 -6.38 -2.32 -4.07
C PRO A 13 -7.38 -2.85 -5.09
N LYS A 14 -8.20 -1.97 -5.66
CA LYS A 14 -9.20 -2.37 -6.67
C LYS A 14 -9.12 -1.54 -7.94
N ARG A 15 -8.77 -0.26 -7.82
CA ARG A 15 -8.71 0.67 -8.95
C ARG A 15 -7.72 1.79 -8.69
N ALA A 16 -7.21 2.38 -9.76
CA ALA A 16 -6.54 3.66 -9.71
C ALA A 16 -6.90 4.48 -10.95
N CYS A 17 -6.62 5.78 -10.90
CA CYS A 17 -6.66 6.65 -12.07
C CYS A 17 -5.23 6.99 -12.44
N VAL A 18 -4.92 6.98 -13.73
CA VAL A 18 -3.61 7.43 -14.22
C VAL A 18 -3.34 8.87 -13.77
N VAL A 19 -2.13 9.15 -13.28
CA VAL A 19 -1.72 10.52 -12.94
C VAL A 19 -1.21 11.25 -14.17
N GLU A 20 -1.90 12.31 -14.57
CA GLU A 20 -1.50 13.17 -15.68
C GLU A 20 -0.67 14.39 -15.24
N ALA A 21 0.14 14.91 -16.17
CA ALA A 21 0.96 16.08 -15.91
C ALA A 21 0.12 17.35 -15.71
N GLY A 22 0.34 18.07 -14.61
CA GLY A 22 -0.37 19.31 -14.30
C GLY A 22 -1.67 19.12 -13.50
N GLU A 23 -2.02 17.88 -13.17
CA GLU A 23 -3.19 17.59 -12.36
C GLU A 23 -2.97 18.01 -10.89
N ARG A 24 -3.87 18.87 -10.37
CA ARG A 24 -3.80 19.38 -8.99
C ARG A 24 -4.28 18.37 -7.96
N TYR A 25 -5.14 17.43 -8.36
CA TYR A 25 -5.80 16.48 -7.46
C TYR A 25 -5.52 15.06 -7.93
N ARG A 26 -4.40 14.51 -7.47
CA ARG A 26 -4.08 13.11 -7.74
C ARG A 26 -5.04 12.20 -6.98
N ARG A 27 -5.38 11.07 -7.59
CA ARG A 27 -6.29 10.07 -7.01
C ARG A 27 -5.45 8.85 -6.63
N PRO A 28 -5.27 8.59 -5.33
CA PRO A 28 -4.50 7.43 -4.91
C PRO A 28 -5.22 6.13 -5.31
N ILE A 29 -4.49 5.03 -5.32
CA ILE A 29 -5.05 3.68 -5.45
C ILE A 29 -6.15 3.50 -4.39
N ASP A 30 -7.32 3.05 -4.84
CA ASP A 30 -8.53 2.95 -4.04
C ASP A 30 -9.11 1.52 -4.09
N PRO A 31 -9.57 0.97 -2.94
CA PRO A 31 -9.32 1.47 -1.60
C PRO A 31 -7.83 1.35 -1.23
N PRO A 32 -7.32 2.10 -0.24
CA PRO A 32 -5.90 2.08 0.10
C PRO A 32 -5.50 0.71 0.63
N PRO A 33 -4.40 0.09 0.16
CA PRO A 33 -3.96 -1.19 0.68
C PRO A 33 -3.71 -1.13 2.19
N ILE A 34 -4.25 -2.11 2.92
CA ILE A 34 -4.02 -2.28 4.36
C ILE A 34 -3.52 -3.69 4.58
N ILE A 35 -2.32 -3.78 5.15
CA ILE A 35 -1.61 -5.02 5.43
C ILE A 35 -1.50 -5.17 6.94
N LYS A 36 -1.62 -6.40 7.42
CA LYS A 36 -1.43 -6.77 8.82
C LYS A 36 -0.25 -7.70 8.96
N LEU A 37 0.55 -7.47 10.00
CA LEU A 37 1.60 -8.39 10.43
C LEU A 37 0.97 -9.61 11.12
N ILE A 38 1.44 -10.79 10.77
CA ILE A 38 1.13 -12.05 11.45
C ILE A 38 2.39 -12.51 12.16
N MET A 39 2.25 -12.83 13.45
CA MET A 39 3.30 -13.40 14.28
C MET A 39 2.75 -14.53 15.12
N ASP A 40 3.60 -15.47 15.46
CA ASP A 40 3.33 -16.59 16.37
C ASP A 40 3.43 -16.19 17.86
N ILE A 41 3.01 -14.96 18.20
CA ILE A 41 2.94 -14.45 19.57
C ILE A 41 1.47 -14.33 19.98
N SER A 42 1.03 -15.17 20.91
CA SER A 42 -0.37 -15.20 21.37
C SER A 42 -0.69 -14.18 22.48
N ASP A 43 0.33 -13.81 23.25
CA ASP A 43 0.25 -12.83 24.33
C ASP A 43 0.30 -11.40 23.77
N GLU A 44 -0.67 -10.57 24.15
CA GLU A 44 -0.82 -9.22 23.57
C GLU A 44 0.29 -8.24 24.03
N ASP A 45 0.79 -8.41 25.25
CA ASP A 45 1.83 -7.54 25.80
C ASP A 45 3.18 -7.87 25.14
N LEU A 46 3.52 -9.15 25.00
CA LEU A 46 4.73 -9.57 24.27
C LEU A 46 4.66 -9.19 22.78
N TYR A 47 3.48 -9.29 22.17
CA TYR A 47 3.27 -8.86 20.77
C TYR A 47 3.55 -7.35 20.64
N SER A 48 2.99 -6.56 21.55
CA SER A 48 3.13 -5.10 21.56
C SER A 48 4.58 -4.69 21.83
N GLU A 49 5.24 -5.34 22.78
CA GLU A 49 6.65 -5.13 23.09
C GLU A 49 7.54 -5.41 21.88
N PHE A 50 7.31 -6.53 21.18
CA PHE A 50 8.04 -6.85 19.97
C PHE A 50 7.88 -5.74 18.90
N VAL A 51 6.65 -5.33 18.60
CA VAL A 51 6.42 -4.28 17.59
C VAL A 51 7.06 -2.94 17.97
N ASN A 52 7.07 -2.58 19.26
CA ASN A 52 7.63 -1.31 19.72
C ASN A 52 9.16 -1.29 19.82
N THR A 53 9.78 -2.45 20.04
CA THR A 53 11.24 -2.58 20.18
C THR A 53 11.96 -2.79 18.85
N ASN A 54 11.22 -3.10 17.79
CA ASN A 54 11.77 -3.39 16.46
C ASN A 54 11.34 -2.33 15.44
N VAL A 55 12.24 -1.97 14.51
CA VAL A 55 11.84 -1.12 13.38
C VAL A 55 11.25 -2.00 12.29
N LEU A 56 9.93 -1.91 12.11
CA LEU A 56 9.17 -2.66 11.13
C LEU A 56 8.61 -1.71 10.07
N ALA A 57 8.92 -1.97 8.80
CA ALA A 57 8.39 -1.23 7.68
C ALA A 57 8.05 -2.18 6.52
N VAL A 58 7.03 -1.84 5.75
CA VAL A 58 6.68 -2.56 4.52
C VAL A 58 6.96 -1.63 3.34
N HIS A 59 7.73 -2.13 2.37
CA HIS A 59 7.96 -1.46 1.10
C HIS A 59 7.08 -2.08 0.00
N THR A 60 6.55 -1.25 -0.89
CA THR A 60 5.73 -1.69 -2.01
C THR A 60 6.43 -1.49 -3.36
N ASN A 61 6.30 -2.48 -4.25
CA ASN A 61 6.71 -2.41 -5.64
C ASN A 61 5.53 -2.70 -6.57
N LEU A 62 5.58 -2.21 -7.80
CA LEU A 62 4.59 -2.48 -8.85
C LEU A 62 5.01 -3.66 -9.72
N LEU A 63 4.04 -4.51 -10.03
CA LEU A 63 4.18 -5.68 -10.89
C LEU A 63 3.13 -5.64 -12.00
N LEU A 64 3.42 -6.27 -13.14
CA LEU A 64 2.37 -6.62 -14.11
C LEU A 64 1.47 -7.73 -13.56
N GLN A 65 0.24 -7.83 -14.06
CA GLN A 65 -0.71 -8.88 -13.65
C GLN A 65 -0.11 -10.29 -13.69
N ASP A 66 0.60 -10.62 -14.78
CA ASP A 66 1.09 -11.97 -15.06
C ASP A 66 2.61 -12.14 -14.80
N SER A 67 3.25 -11.19 -14.12
CA SER A 67 4.69 -11.23 -13.83
C SER A 67 4.98 -10.92 -12.37
N ASN A 68 6.07 -11.49 -11.86
CA ASN A 68 6.63 -11.17 -10.54
C ASN A 68 7.85 -10.23 -10.64
N GLU A 69 8.15 -9.72 -11.84
CA GLU A 69 9.22 -8.75 -12.02
C GLU A 69 8.75 -7.33 -11.70
N ASN A 70 9.59 -6.61 -10.94
CA ASN A 70 9.33 -5.24 -10.58
C ASN A 70 9.41 -4.33 -11.82
N ILE A 71 8.35 -3.56 -12.06
CA ILE A 71 8.26 -2.59 -13.15
C ILE A 71 8.16 -1.16 -12.63
N ASP A 72 8.79 -0.89 -11.48
CA ASP A 72 8.76 0.43 -10.85
C ASP A 72 9.31 1.54 -11.76
N ASN A 73 10.27 1.20 -12.64
CA ASN A 73 10.95 2.14 -13.53
C ASN A 73 10.49 1.99 -14.99
N ILE A 74 10.43 3.10 -15.69
CA ILE A 74 10.00 3.20 -17.10
C ILE A 74 10.89 2.39 -18.05
N THR A 75 12.16 2.17 -17.70
CA THR A 75 13.10 1.36 -18.51
C THR A 75 12.67 -0.08 -18.70
N ASN A 76 11.76 -0.58 -17.87
CA ASN A 76 11.24 -1.95 -17.92
C ASN A 76 9.94 -2.06 -18.74
N LEU A 77 9.45 -0.95 -19.30
CA LEU A 77 8.27 -0.96 -20.17
C LEU A 77 8.70 -1.35 -21.60
N PRO A 78 8.08 -2.37 -22.23
CA PRO A 78 8.36 -2.70 -23.62
C PRO A 78 8.15 -1.45 -24.47
N SER A 79 9.16 -1.12 -25.30
CA SER A 79 9.26 0.14 -26.01
C SER A 79 8.14 0.31 -27.04
N THR A 80 6.99 0.83 -26.63
CA THR A 80 5.95 1.34 -27.51
C THR A 80 5.76 2.84 -27.30
N SER A 81 6.41 3.59 -28.19
CA SER A 81 5.88 4.78 -28.88
C SER A 81 5.29 5.94 -28.06
N SER A 82 6.02 7.06 -28.08
CA SER A 82 5.57 8.45 -28.32
C SER A 82 4.55 9.14 -27.41
N SER A 83 3.97 8.49 -26.39
CA SER A 83 2.98 9.12 -25.49
C SER A 83 3.35 9.05 -24.01
N MET A 84 4.64 9.10 -23.66
CA MET A 84 5.02 9.27 -22.25
C MET A 84 4.63 10.67 -21.78
N ASN A 85 3.68 10.75 -20.84
CA ASN A 85 3.27 12.01 -20.23
C ASN A 85 4.47 12.69 -19.52
N THR A 86 4.42 14.02 -19.40
CA THR A 86 5.52 14.80 -18.79
C THR A 86 5.81 14.41 -17.33
N PHE A 87 4.83 13.81 -16.65
CA PHE A 87 4.96 13.33 -15.27
C PHE A 87 5.92 12.14 -15.17
N LEU A 88 5.73 11.12 -16.01
CA LEU A 88 6.62 9.95 -16.13
C LEU A 88 8.07 10.37 -16.48
N LYS A 89 8.23 11.33 -17.40
CA LYS A 89 9.56 11.88 -17.75
C LYS A 89 10.27 12.56 -16.59
N ARG A 90 9.53 13.11 -15.61
CA ARG A 90 10.09 13.83 -14.47
C ARG A 90 10.39 12.91 -13.28
N GLU A 91 9.50 11.96 -13.00
CA GLU A 91 9.62 11.07 -11.83
C GLU A 91 10.47 9.82 -12.15
N GLY A 92 10.58 9.42 -13.42
CA GLY A 92 11.32 8.22 -13.85
C GLY A 92 10.67 6.89 -13.43
N ARG A 93 9.53 6.94 -12.73
CA ARG A 93 8.85 5.81 -12.11
C ARG A 93 7.38 5.74 -12.52
N ILE A 94 6.87 4.51 -12.63
CA ILE A 94 5.47 4.22 -12.90
C ILE A 94 4.65 4.31 -11.61
N LEU A 95 5.16 3.75 -10.51
CA LEU A 95 4.57 3.81 -9.18
C LEU A 95 5.21 4.94 -8.37
N THR A 96 4.39 5.83 -7.81
CA THR A 96 4.82 7.01 -7.04
C THR A 96 3.99 7.21 -5.77
N GLY A 97 4.39 8.18 -4.93
CA GLY A 97 3.78 8.45 -3.62
C GLY A 97 4.61 7.88 -2.47
N SER A 98 3.96 7.54 -1.37
CA SER A 98 4.58 6.93 -0.19
C SER A 98 4.69 5.41 -0.36
N LEU A 99 5.83 4.97 -0.92
CA LEU A 99 6.09 3.55 -1.23
C LEU A 99 6.47 2.70 -0.01
N THR A 100 6.61 3.31 1.16
CA THR A 100 6.99 2.62 2.40
C THR A 100 6.04 3.03 3.51
N SER A 101 5.54 2.06 4.26
CA SER A 101 4.65 2.26 5.40
C SER A 101 5.31 1.72 6.67
N SER A 102 5.30 2.50 7.74
CA SER A 102 5.77 2.09 9.08
C SER A 102 4.68 1.37 9.85
N SER A 103 5.08 0.56 10.83
CA SER A 103 4.14 -0.14 11.71
C SER A 103 3.21 0.82 12.46
N SER A 104 1.93 0.47 12.51
CA SER A 104 0.91 1.10 13.34
C SER A 104 0.30 0.06 14.27
N LEU A 105 0.62 0.13 15.56
CA LEU A 105 0.10 -0.77 16.58
C LEU A 105 -1.22 -0.22 17.14
N VAL A 106 -2.34 -0.71 16.64
CA VAL A 106 -3.69 -0.24 16.98
C VAL A 106 -4.66 -1.41 17.08
N LYS A 107 -5.87 -1.18 17.58
CA LYS A 107 -6.91 -2.21 17.56
C LYS A 107 -7.54 -2.23 16.17
N GLY A 108 -7.70 -3.41 15.58
CA GLY A 108 -8.38 -3.54 14.29
C GLY A 108 -9.90 -3.41 14.43
N LEU A 109 -10.61 -4.26 13.71
CA LEU A 109 -12.04 -4.51 13.96
C LEU A 109 -12.27 -5.37 15.22
N GLY A 110 -11.21 -5.94 15.79
CA GLY A 110 -11.23 -6.72 17.02
C GLY A 110 -10.84 -5.91 18.27
N SER A 111 -10.76 -6.59 19.41
CA SER A 111 -10.42 -5.99 20.70
C SER A 111 -8.92 -5.92 21.01
N LYS A 112 -8.12 -6.77 20.36
CA LYS A 112 -6.66 -6.89 20.57
C LYS A 112 -5.90 -5.88 19.72
N ARG A 113 -4.76 -5.40 20.24
CA ARG A 113 -3.79 -4.63 19.46
C ARG A 113 -3.09 -5.52 18.44
N GLU A 114 -3.00 -5.01 17.22
CA GLU A 114 -2.37 -5.69 16.09
C GLU A 114 -1.57 -4.66 15.29
N CYS A 115 -0.61 -5.15 14.50
CA CYS A 115 0.28 -4.27 13.74
C CYS A 115 -0.21 -4.16 12.30
N TYR A 116 -0.50 -2.93 11.88
CA TYR A 116 -0.98 -2.59 10.55
C TYR A 116 0.03 -1.73 9.78
N PHE A 117 0.01 -1.85 8.46
CA PHE A 117 0.70 -1.00 7.51
C PHE A 117 -0.32 -0.51 6.48
N ALA A 118 -0.46 0.80 6.34
CA ALA A 118 -1.44 1.41 5.44
C ALA A 118 -0.75 2.20 4.33
N PHE A 119 -1.28 2.11 3.12
CA PHE A 119 -0.75 2.79 1.93
C PHE A 119 -1.81 3.73 1.30
N PRO A 120 -2.13 4.86 1.95
CA PRO A 120 -3.14 5.80 1.46
C PRO A 120 -2.68 6.70 0.31
N ASP A 121 -1.39 6.69 -0.01
CA ASP A 121 -0.74 7.63 -0.92
C ASP A 121 0.09 6.87 -1.96
N LEU A 122 -0.57 6.07 -2.80
CA LEU A 122 0.05 5.37 -3.92
C LEU A 122 -0.59 5.80 -5.23
N TYR A 123 0.20 6.04 -6.27
CA TYR A 123 -0.29 6.45 -7.58
C TYR A 123 0.42 5.72 -8.70
N VAL A 124 -0.32 5.45 -9.79
CA VAL A 124 0.23 4.80 -10.99
C VAL A 124 0.15 5.77 -12.17
N GLY A 125 1.27 5.96 -12.87
CA GLY A 125 1.39 6.92 -13.97
C GLY A 125 1.10 6.35 -15.36
N VAL A 126 0.81 5.05 -15.48
CA VAL A 126 0.52 4.36 -16.75
C VAL A 126 -0.73 3.50 -16.58
N GLU A 127 -1.60 3.52 -17.59
CA GLU A 127 -2.79 2.66 -17.66
C GLU A 127 -2.42 1.19 -17.82
N GLY A 128 -3.24 0.30 -17.26
CA GLY A 128 -3.03 -1.14 -17.34
C GLY A 128 -3.54 -1.89 -16.12
N ILE A 129 -3.24 -3.19 -16.08
CA ILE A 129 -3.62 -4.07 -14.96
C ILE A 129 -2.35 -4.52 -14.24
N TYR A 130 -2.32 -4.26 -12.93
CA TYR A 130 -1.12 -4.39 -12.12
C TYR A 130 -1.40 -5.12 -10.81
N ARG A 131 -0.32 -5.56 -10.15
CA ARG A 131 -0.33 -6.04 -8.77
C ARG A 131 0.68 -5.25 -7.95
N LEU A 132 0.48 -5.22 -6.64
CA LEU A 132 1.44 -4.67 -5.68
C LEU A 132 2.13 -5.80 -4.93
N LYS A 133 3.45 -5.71 -4.81
CA LYS A 133 4.28 -6.56 -3.95
C LYS A 133 4.62 -5.81 -2.69
N PHE A 134 4.22 -6.34 -1.54
CA PHE A 134 4.54 -5.79 -0.22
C PHE A 134 5.63 -6.62 0.44
N SER A 135 6.78 -6.00 0.72
CA SER A 135 7.96 -6.66 1.32
C SER A 135 8.22 -6.09 2.71
N LEU A 136 8.16 -6.95 3.74
CA LEU A 136 8.49 -6.59 5.11
C LEU A 136 10.00 -6.46 5.28
N VAL A 137 10.42 -5.31 5.80
CA VAL A 137 11.77 -5.05 6.28
C VAL A 137 11.69 -4.94 7.80
N ALA A 138 12.33 -5.87 8.49
CA ALA A 138 12.45 -5.85 9.94
C ALA A 138 13.91 -5.63 10.34
N ILE A 139 14.14 -4.65 11.21
CA ILE A 139 15.45 -4.41 11.83
C ILE A 139 15.30 -4.76 13.30
N GLN A 140 15.78 -5.96 13.65
CA GLN A 140 15.66 -6.52 14.99
C GLN A 140 16.83 -6.15 15.92
N SER A 141 17.95 -5.74 15.33
CA SER A 141 19.14 -5.25 16.03
C SER A 141 19.92 -4.32 15.13
N PRO A 142 20.57 -3.25 15.66
CA PRO A 142 21.46 -2.38 14.87
C PRO A 142 22.62 -3.10 14.19
N ILE A 143 22.92 -4.33 14.62
CA ILE A 143 24.08 -5.13 14.20
C ILE A 143 23.68 -6.15 13.11
N GLU A 144 22.40 -6.52 13.03
CA GLU A 144 21.95 -7.53 12.08
C GLU A 144 21.59 -6.92 10.72
N LYS A 145 21.95 -7.61 9.64
CA LYS A 145 21.67 -7.17 8.27
C LYS A 145 20.15 -7.11 8.04
N ASN A 146 19.68 -6.02 7.43
CA ASN A 146 18.31 -5.91 6.93
C ASN A 146 18.01 -7.10 6.02
N THR A 147 17.13 -7.98 6.46
CA THR A 147 16.61 -9.08 5.63
C THR A 147 15.14 -8.84 5.37
N VAL A 148 14.71 -9.11 4.14
CA VAL A 148 13.28 -9.15 3.82
C VAL A 148 12.71 -10.36 4.54
N SER A 149 11.86 -10.13 5.54
CA SER A 149 11.36 -11.18 6.43
C SER A 149 10.12 -11.88 5.89
N ALA A 150 9.29 -11.16 5.11
CA ALA A 150 8.05 -11.66 4.54
C ALA A 150 7.67 -10.89 3.27
N VAL A 151 6.92 -11.51 2.36
CA VAL A 151 6.41 -10.88 1.15
C VAL A 151 4.98 -11.35 0.88
N VAL A 152 4.08 -10.43 0.55
CA VAL A 152 2.72 -10.73 0.09
C VAL A 152 2.39 -9.93 -1.18
N TYR A 153 1.55 -10.48 -2.04
CA TYR A 153 1.16 -9.88 -3.31
C TYR A 153 -0.34 -9.56 -3.32
N SER A 154 -0.71 -8.41 -3.85
CA SER A 154 -2.12 -8.04 -4.03
C SER A 154 -2.79 -8.88 -5.11
N GLU A 155 -4.12 -8.84 -5.10
CA GLU A 155 -4.91 -9.15 -6.29
C GLU A 155 -4.62 -8.12 -7.41
N PRO A 156 -4.86 -8.48 -8.68
CA PRO A 156 -4.79 -7.53 -9.78
C PRO A 156 -5.78 -6.38 -9.61
N PHE A 157 -5.36 -5.17 -9.97
CA PHE A 157 -6.20 -3.98 -10.00
C PHE A 157 -5.95 -3.17 -11.28
N GLU A 158 -6.98 -2.47 -11.73
CA GLU A 158 -6.96 -1.72 -12.99
C GLU A 158 -6.65 -0.23 -12.76
N VAL A 159 -5.78 0.30 -13.62
CA VAL A 159 -5.45 1.72 -13.69
C VAL A 159 -6.12 2.29 -14.93
N PHE A 160 -7.17 3.07 -14.69
CA PHE A 160 -8.02 3.62 -15.73
C PHE A 160 -7.46 4.93 -16.28
N SER A 161 -7.86 5.24 -17.52
CA SER A 161 -7.82 6.60 -18.06
C SER A 161 -8.67 7.56 -17.23
N MET A 162 -8.42 8.86 -17.37
CA MET A 162 -9.21 9.92 -16.71
C MET A 162 -10.71 9.87 -17.06
N SER A 163 -11.04 9.49 -18.29
CA SER A 163 -12.42 9.42 -18.79
C SER A 163 -13.18 8.19 -18.31
N GLU A 164 -12.48 7.08 -18.06
CA GLU A 164 -13.09 5.81 -17.70
C GLU A 164 -13.06 5.54 -16.20
N PHE A 165 -12.32 6.36 -15.43
CA PHE A 165 -12.18 6.16 -14.01
C PHE A 165 -13.55 6.20 -13.29
N PRO A 166 -13.97 5.10 -12.65
CA PRO A 166 -15.31 4.98 -12.04
C PRO A 166 -15.49 5.82 -10.77
N GLY A 167 -14.48 6.60 -10.40
CA GLY A 167 -14.42 7.32 -9.15
C GLY A 167 -13.87 6.47 -8.01
N VAL A 168 -13.71 7.13 -6.88
CA VAL A 168 -13.25 6.57 -5.60
C VAL A 168 -14.45 6.21 -4.73
N GLU A 169 -14.33 5.16 -3.92
CA GLU A 169 -15.39 4.68 -3.02
C GLU A 169 -15.36 5.39 -1.66
N GLU A 170 -16.42 5.21 -0.86
CA GLU A 170 -16.38 5.64 0.53
C GLU A 170 -15.36 4.81 1.31
N SER A 171 -14.73 5.41 2.33
CA SER A 171 -13.75 4.67 3.14
C SER A 171 -14.43 3.47 3.80
N SER A 172 -13.75 2.31 3.73
CA SER A 172 -14.21 1.08 4.36
C SER A 172 -14.31 1.23 5.89
N ILE A 173 -14.98 0.29 6.53
CA ILE A 173 -15.04 0.22 8.00
C ILE A 173 -13.62 0.11 8.56
N LEU A 174 -12.79 -0.76 7.99
CA LEU A 174 -11.39 -0.93 8.43
C LEU A 174 -10.59 0.37 8.31
N SER A 175 -10.67 1.07 7.17
CA SER A 175 -9.99 2.37 7.01
C SER A 175 -10.45 3.39 8.05
N LYS A 176 -11.76 3.50 8.29
CA LYS A 176 -12.33 4.41 9.31
C LYS A 176 -11.85 4.05 10.71
N THR A 177 -11.95 2.78 11.10
CA THR A 177 -11.53 2.29 12.43
C THR A 177 -10.04 2.53 12.70
N LEU A 178 -9.17 2.29 11.72
CA LEU A 178 -7.74 2.56 11.88
C LEU A 178 -7.46 4.07 11.95
N ALA A 179 -8.14 4.89 11.13
CA ALA A 179 -7.96 6.35 11.16
C ALA A 179 -8.41 6.98 12.48
N GLU A 180 -9.50 6.49 13.07
CA GLU A 180 -9.98 6.90 14.40
C GLU A 180 -8.94 6.67 15.51
N GLN A 181 -8.00 5.75 15.30
CA GLN A 181 -6.91 5.42 16.21
C GLN A 181 -5.58 6.08 15.83
N GLY A 182 -5.59 7.04 14.89
CA GLY A 182 -4.44 7.84 14.53
C GLY A 182 -3.60 7.30 13.38
N VAL A 183 -4.01 6.21 12.72
CA VAL A 183 -3.37 5.78 11.47
C VAL A 183 -3.68 6.82 10.39
N GLY A 184 -2.65 7.29 9.66
CA GLY A 184 -2.75 8.41 8.71
C GLY A 184 -3.53 8.14 7.42
N ILE A 185 -4.73 7.55 7.50
CA ILE A 185 -5.61 7.24 6.36
C ILE A 185 -6.66 8.37 6.21
N PRO A 186 -6.70 9.07 5.06
CA PRO A 186 -7.74 10.07 4.80
C PRO A 186 -9.13 9.42 4.73
N ILE A 187 -10.10 9.97 5.46
CA ILE A 187 -11.46 9.43 5.51
C ILE A 187 -12.41 10.19 4.59
N ARG A 188 -13.08 9.43 3.72
CA ARG A 188 -14.15 9.86 2.83
C ARG A 188 -15.47 9.28 3.31
N ASN A 189 -16.39 10.16 3.69
CA ASN A 189 -17.76 9.78 4.05
C ASN A 189 -18.69 9.95 2.84
N LYS A 190 -19.64 9.03 2.65
CA LYS A 190 -20.76 9.26 1.72
C LYS A 190 -21.46 10.56 2.11
N SER A 191 -21.66 11.45 1.15
CA SER A 191 -22.52 12.62 1.39
C SER A 191 -23.89 12.09 1.78
N ARG A 192 -24.35 12.46 2.99
CA ARG A 192 -25.77 12.35 3.31
C ARG A 192 -26.47 13.27 2.33
N LEU A 193 -27.10 12.69 1.31
CA LEU A 193 -28.10 13.41 0.52
C LEU A 193 -29.05 14.03 1.53
N ARG A 194 -29.02 15.37 1.65
CA ARG A 194 -30.05 16.10 2.37
C ARG A 194 -31.34 15.79 1.60
N LYS A 195 -32.21 14.96 2.20
CA LYS A 195 -33.61 14.87 1.80
C LYS A 195 -34.27 16.22 2.04
#